data_AF-A0A357L5E9-F1
#
_entry.id   AF-A0A357L5E9-F1
#
_cell.length_a   1.000
_cell.length_b   1.000
_cell.length_c   1.000
_cell.angle_alpha   90.00
_cell.angle_beta   90.00
_cell.angle_gamma   90.00
#
_symmetry.space_group_name_H-M   'P 1'
#
loop_
_entity.id
_entity.type
_entity.pdbx_description
1 polymer ?
#
loop_
_entity_poly.entity_id
_entity_poly.type
_entity_poly.pdbx_seq_one_letter_code
_entity_poly.pdbx_strand_id
1 'polypeptide(L)' 'GQWPRTDRALSLDERKALQQALKDKGFDPGPIDGVVGAGTKRALKAWQKSEGLPADGYASLETLTRLSS' A
#
# COMPACT_ATOMS: atom_id res chain seq x y z
N GLY A 1 2.06 27.44 -8.39
CA GLY A 1 1.49 26.12 -8.71
C GLY A 1 2.14 25.09 -7.81
N GLN A 2 1.43 24.68 -6.75
CA GLN A 2 1.91 23.69 -5.78
C GLN A 2 1.62 22.29 -6.37
N TRP A 3 2.50 21.79 -7.23
CA TRP A 3 2.44 20.38 -7.61
C TRP A 3 2.68 19.53 -6.35
N PRO A 4 1.75 18.65 -5.96
CA PRO A 4 1.92 17.85 -4.74
C PRO A 4 3.04 16.83 -4.98
N ARG A 5 4.04 16.81 -4.08
CA ARG A 5 5.21 15.91 -4.16
C ARG A 5 4.88 14.44 -3.87
N THR A 6 3.61 14.05 -3.94
CA THR A 6 3.09 12.71 -3.65
C THR A 6 3.24 11.72 -4.81
N ASP A 7 3.61 12.19 -6.00
CA ASP A 7 3.82 11.36 -7.20
C ASP A 7 5.21 10.74 -7.31
N ARG A 8 5.88 10.45 -6.17
CA ARG A 8 7.07 9.59 -6.21
C ARG A 8 6.66 8.15 -5.95
N ALA A 9 7.24 7.24 -6.73
CA ALA A 9 7.18 5.83 -6.40
C ALA A 9 7.74 5.61 -4.98
N LEU A 10 7.07 4.73 -4.23
CA LEU A 10 7.57 4.26 -2.93
C LEU A 10 8.98 3.70 -3.10
N SER A 11 9.87 3.97 -2.15
CA SER A 11 11.17 3.32 -2.04
C SER A 11 11.01 1.82 -1.77
N LEU A 12 12.09 1.04 -1.86
CA LEU A 12 12.04 -0.38 -1.53
C LEU A 12 11.59 -0.59 -0.08
N ASP A 13 12.15 0.17 0.85
CA ASP A 13 11.78 0.12 2.27
C ASP A 13 10.33 0.52 2.51
N GLU A 14 9.83 1.53 1.81
CA GLU A 14 8.42 1.95 1.91
C GLU A 14 7.46 0.89 1.35
N ARG A 15 7.83 0.18 0.27
CA ARG A 15 7.03 -0.94 -0.25
C ARG A 15 7.01 -2.11 0.71
N LYS A 16 8.14 -2.41 1.37
CA LYS A 16 8.21 -3.43 2.42
C LYS A 16 7.40 -3.03 3.64
N ALA A 17 7.47 -1.78 4.08
CA ALA A 17 6.65 -1.25 5.16
C ALA A 17 5.15 -1.37 4.83
N LEU A 18 4.77 -1.07 3.59
CA LEU A 18 3.39 -1.23 3.11
C LEU A 18 2.93 -2.69 3.14
N GLN A 19 3.78 -3.62 2.67
CA GLN A 19 3.48 -5.06 2.75
C GLN A 19 3.35 -5.51 4.21
N GLN A 20 4.26 -5.11 5.09
CA GLN A 20 4.18 -5.44 6.52
C GLN A 20 2.88 -4.91 7.14
N ALA A 21 2.54 -3.63 6.90
CA ALA A 21 1.33 -3.03 7.44
C ALA A 21 0.03 -3.69 6.93
N LEU A 22 0.00 -4.13 5.66
CA LEU A 22 -1.12 -4.91 5.13
C LEU A 22 -1.28 -6.23 5.90
N LYS A 23 -0.17 -6.94 6.11
CA LYS A 23 -0.15 -8.20 6.86
C LYS A 23 -0.61 -8.00 8.30
N ASP A 24 -0.17 -6.93 8.95
CA ASP A 24 -0.55 -6.60 10.33
C ASP A 24 -2.03 -6.26 10.47
N LYS A 25 -2.65 -5.66 9.43
CA LYS A 25 -4.10 -5.45 9.35
C LYS A 25 -4.87 -6.69 8.90
N GLY A 26 -4.22 -7.84 8.70
CA GLY A 26 -4.84 -9.12 8.34
C GLY A 26 -5.04 -9.34 6.84
N PHE A 27 -4.45 -8.50 5.98
CA PHE A 27 -4.50 -8.63 4.52
C PHE A 27 -3.17 -9.21 4.02
N ASP A 28 -3.15 -10.46 3.55
CA ASP A 28 -1.91 -11.10 3.11
C ASP A 28 -1.39 -10.53 1.78
N PRO A 29 -0.27 -9.77 1.77
CA PRO A 29 0.31 -9.23 0.54
C PRO A 29 1.22 -10.24 -0.17
N GLY A 30 1.46 -11.41 0.42
CA GLY A 30 2.54 -12.33 0.07
C GLY A 30 3.86 -11.98 0.77
N PRO A 31 5.02 -12.27 0.15
CA PRO A 31 6.34 -11.96 0.71
C PRO A 31 6.56 -10.46 0.93
N ILE A 32 7.28 -10.11 2.00
CA ILE A 32 7.68 -8.73 2.32
C ILE A 32 9.03 -8.43 1.65
N ASP A 33 9.02 -8.48 0.32
CA ASP A 33 10.19 -8.35 -0.55
C ASP A 33 10.34 -6.94 -1.15
N GLY A 34 9.30 -6.10 -1.02
CA GLY A 34 9.19 -4.79 -1.63
C GLY A 34 8.76 -4.84 -3.10
N VAL A 35 8.32 -5.98 -3.62
CA VAL A 35 7.77 -6.14 -4.97
C VAL A 35 6.25 -6.02 -4.91
N VAL A 36 5.69 -4.99 -5.54
CA VAL A 36 4.23 -4.78 -5.60
C VAL A 36 3.63 -5.65 -6.72
N GLY A 37 3.57 -6.95 -6.44
CA GLY A 37 3.01 -7.97 -7.32
C GLY A 37 1.49 -8.13 -7.21
N ALA A 38 0.96 -9.18 -7.83
CA ALA A 38 -0.49 -9.46 -7.80
C ALA A 38 -1.03 -9.70 -6.39
N GLY A 39 -0.26 -10.34 -5.50
CA GLY A 39 -0.61 -10.56 -4.09
C GLY A 39 -0.77 -9.24 -3.34
N THR A 40 0.25 -8.39 -3.39
CA THR A 40 0.22 -7.07 -2.75
C THR A 40 -0.91 -6.19 -3.27
N LYS A 41 -1.17 -6.19 -4.59
CA LYS A 41 -2.31 -5.46 -5.17
C LYS A 41 -3.65 -6.00 -4.68
N ARG A 42 -3.81 -7.32 -4.54
CA ARG A 42 -5.04 -7.92 -4.00
C ARG A 42 -5.26 -7.52 -2.53
N ALA A 43 -4.22 -7.58 -1.71
CA ALA A 43 -4.26 -7.13 -0.32
C ALA A 43 -4.62 -5.65 -0.21
N LEU A 44 -4.00 -4.80 -1.03
CA LEU A 44 -4.32 -3.37 -1.09
C LEU A 44 -5.78 -3.11 -1.42
N LYS A 45 -6.32 -3.78 -2.43
CA LYS A 45 -7.74 -3.63 -2.80
C LYS A 45 -8.68 -4.08 -1.69
N ALA A 46 -8.34 -5.17 -1.01
CA ALA A 46 -9.13 -5.68 0.10
C ALA A 46 -9.13 -4.71 1.29
N TRP A 47 -7.97 -4.17 1.64
CA TRP A 47 -7.83 -3.14 2.67
C TRP A 47 -8.53 -1.84 2.28
N GLN A 48 -8.32 -1.32 1.07
CA GLN A 48 -9.01 -0.12 0.59
C GLN A 48 -10.53 -0.30 0.67
N LYS A 49 -11.05 -1.47 0.29
CA LYS A 49 -12.47 -1.79 0.41
C LYS A 49 -12.94 -1.82 1.87
N SER A 50 -12.15 -2.33 2.81
CA SER A 50 -12.53 -2.34 4.23
C SER A 50 -12.58 -0.94 4.83
N GLU A 51 -11.76 -0.02 4.33
CA GLU A 51 -11.75 1.40 4.71
C GLU A 51 -12.81 2.25 3.98
N GLY A 52 -13.61 1.65 3.09
CA GLY A 52 -14.59 2.38 2.27
C GLY A 52 -13.95 3.25 1.18
N LEU A 53 -12.69 2.97 0.81
CA LEU A 53 -11.94 3.68 -0.22
C LEU A 53 -12.09 3.02 -1.60
N PRO A 54 -11.79 3.74 -2.69
CA PRO A 54 -11.64 3.14 -4.01
C PRO A 54 -10.58 2.02 -3.97
N ALA A 55 -11.00 0.80 -4.27
CA ALA A 55 -10.14 -0.39 -4.29
C ALA A 55 -9.33 -0.49 -5.60
N ASP A 56 -8.51 0.53 -5.89
CA ASP A 56 -7.67 0.60 -7.08
C ASP A 56 -6.40 -0.27 -6.98
N GLY A 57 -5.97 -0.60 -5.76
CA GLY A 57 -4.76 -1.38 -5.48
C GLY A 57 -3.46 -0.58 -5.64
N TYR A 58 -3.52 0.75 -5.56
CA TYR A 58 -2.39 1.64 -5.79
C TYR A 58 -1.55 1.82 -4.51
N ALA A 59 -0.27 1.46 -4.62
CA ALA A 59 0.71 1.59 -3.55
C ALA A 59 1.33 2.99 -3.58
N SER A 60 0.69 3.95 -2.91
CA SER A 60 1.16 5.33 -2.78
C SER A 60 1.64 5.65 -1.37
N LEU A 61 2.35 6.79 -1.21
CA LEU A 61 2.71 7.31 0.12
C LEU A 61 1.48 7.59 0.97
N GLU A 62 0.36 8.01 0.36
CA GLU A 62 -0.90 8.20 1.05
C GLU A 62 -1.45 6.86 1.56
N THR A 63 -1.44 5.82 0.71
CA THR A 63 -1.83 4.47 1.10
C THR A 63 -1.00 3.96 2.28
N LEU A 64 0.33 4.14 2.22
CA LEU A 64 1.23 3.76 3.30
C LEU A 64 0.94 4.54 4.59
N THR A 65 0.74 5.86 4.52
CA THR A 65 0.43 6.69 5.70
C THR A 65 -0.85 6.23 6.39
N ARG A 66 -1.89 5.89 5.61
CA ARG A 66 -3.17 5.37 6.15
C ARG A 66 -3.03 3.96 6.73
N LEU A 67 -2.19 3.12 6.16
CA LEU A 67 -1.90 1.78 6.69
C LEU A 67 -1.12 1.84 8.01
N SER A 68 -0.23 2.83 8.16
CA SER A 68 0.59 3.03 9.35
C SER A 68 -0.07 3.87 10.43
N SER A 69 -1.29 4.39 10.18
CA SER A 69 -2.15 5.04 11.19
C SER A 69 -3.03 4.01 11.88
#